data_AF-A0A975KS30-F1
#
_entry.id   AF-A0A975KS30-F1
#
_cell.length_a   1.000
_cell.length_b   1.000
_cell.length_c   1.000
_cell.angle_alpha   90.00
_cell.angle_beta   90.00
_cell.angle_gamma   90.00
#
_symmetry.space_group_name_H-M   'P 1'
#
loop_
_entity.id
_entity.type
_entity.pdbx_description
1 polymer ?
#
loop_
_entity_poly.entity_id
_entity_poly.type
_entity_poly.pdbx_seq_one_letter_code
_entity_poly.pdbx_strand_id
1 'polypeptide(L)'
;MLEGFLIDLKKRAEKSIIQGAVANAMTSKIVRNHKETEKNIEIECSTIKEKMNDVSVNLGGAVKGRFGENVRKSIKIQSEKINELQ
;
A
#
# COMPACT_ATOMS: atom_id res chain seq x y z
N MET A 1 15.02 53.40 -9.18
CA MET A 1 15.45 52.60 -8.00
C MET A 1 14.27 51.85 -7.38
N LEU A 2 13.14 52.51 -7.11
CA LEU A 2 11.93 51.89 -6.56
C LEU A 2 11.25 50.88 -7.52
N GLU A 3 11.19 51.20 -8.81
CA GLU A 3 10.55 50.36 -9.83
C GLU A 3 11.27 49.01 -10.05
N GLY A 4 12.60 49.02 -10.08
CA GLY A 4 13.41 47.79 -10.15
C GLY A 4 13.20 46.88 -8.93
N PHE A 5 13.06 47.47 -7.74
CA PHE A 5 12.75 46.72 -6.53
C PHE A 5 11.36 46.06 -6.57
N LEU A 6 10.35 46.76 -7.08
CA LEU A 6 9.00 46.19 -7.24
C LEU A 6 8.96 45.05 -8.27
N ILE A 7 9.70 45.16 -9.37
CA ILE A 7 9.84 44.10 -10.37
C ILE A 7 10.48 42.85 -9.76
N ASP A 8 11.56 43.01 -8.99
CA ASP A 8 12.23 41.89 -8.33
C ASP A 8 11.36 41.25 -7.25
N LEU A 9 10.61 42.04 -6.50
CA LEU A 9 9.65 41.54 -5.51
C LEU A 9 8.55 40.70 -6.19
N LYS A 10 8.00 41.19 -7.31
CA LYS A 10 7.00 40.45 -8.10
C LYS A 10 7.54 39.11 -8.59
N LYS A 11 8.75 39.09 -9.17
CA LYS A 11 9.41 37.85 -9.63
C LYS A 11 9.64 36.85 -8.51
N ARG A 12 10.02 37.31 -7.32
CA ARG A 12 10.20 36.44 -6.14
C ARG A 12 8.88 35.87 -5.67
N ALA A 13 7.82 36.67 -5.65
CA ALA A 13 6.47 36.21 -5.30
C ALA A 13 5.98 35.14 -6.29
N GLU A 14 6.11 35.38 -7.60
CA GLU A 14 5.77 34.41 -8.64
C GLU A 14 6.56 33.10 -8.49
N LYS A 15 7.86 33.18 -8.24
CA LYS A 15 8.71 32.00 -7.99
C LYS A 15 8.25 31.23 -6.75
N SER A 16 7.91 31.92 -5.66
CA SER A 16 7.44 31.29 -4.43
C SER A 16 6.09 30.60 -4.63
N ILE A 17 5.17 31.20 -5.38
CA ILE A 17 3.87 30.59 -5.73
C ILE A 17 4.09 29.30 -6.54
N ILE A 18 4.96 29.33 -7.54
CA ILE A 18 5.29 28.15 -8.35
C ILE A 18 5.90 27.05 -7.48
N GLN A 19 6.85 27.40 -6.61
CA GLN A 19 7.48 26.45 -5.68
C GLN A 19 6.44 25.81 -4.75
N GLY A 20 5.53 26.60 -4.19
CA GLY A 20 4.44 26.11 -3.35
C GLY A 20 3.49 25.16 -4.11
N ALA A 21 3.12 25.52 -5.34
CA ALA A 21 2.27 24.68 -6.18
C ALA A 21 2.93 23.34 -6.51
N VAL A 22 4.23 23.35 -6.85
CA VAL A 22 5.01 22.14 -7.14
C VAL A 22 5.14 21.26 -5.89
N ALA A 23 5.43 21.86 -4.73
CA ALA A 23 5.50 21.13 -3.46
C ALA A 23 4.15 20.46 -3.11
N ASN A 24 3.05 21.19 -3.24
CA ASN A 24 1.71 20.65 -3.00
C ASN A 24 1.35 19.49 -3.95
N ALA A 25 1.71 19.62 -5.23
CA ALA A 25 1.50 18.56 -6.22
C ALA A 25 2.31 17.30 -5.89
N MET A 26 3.57 17.46 -5.47
CA MET A 26 4.40 16.34 -5.03
C MET A 26 3.84 15.67 -3.77
N THR A 27 3.46 16.44 -2.75
CA THR A 27 2.84 15.90 -1.53
C THR A 27 1.56 15.15 -1.84
N SER A 28 0.69 15.70 -2.69
CA SER A 28 -0.55 15.04 -3.12
C SER A 28 -0.28 13.72 -3.83
N LYS A 29 0.76 13.67 -4.68
CA LYS A 29 1.18 12.44 -5.37
C LYS A 29 1.71 11.39 -4.39
N ILE A 30 2.51 11.80 -3.40
CA ILE A 30 3.02 10.89 -2.36
C ILE A 30 1.86 10.29 -1.56
N VAL A 31 0.92 11.11 -1.11
CA VAL A 31 -0.26 10.65 -0.36
C VAL A 31 -1.10 9.69 -1.21
N ARG A 32 -1.32 10.00 -2.49
CA ARG A 32 -2.07 9.12 -3.40
C ARG A 32 -1.36 7.78 -3.59
N ASN A 33 -0.07 7.79 -3.88
CA ASN A 33 0.71 6.58 -4.06
C ASN A 33 0.68 5.71 -2.80
N HIS A 34 0.80 6.32 -1.61
CA HIS A 34 0.72 5.58 -0.35
C HIS A 34 -0.63 4.86 -0.20
N LYS A 35 -1.75 5.57 -0.44
CA LYS A 35 -3.09 4.98 -0.40
C LYS A 35 -3.29 3.87 -1.43
N GLU A 36 -2.76 4.05 -2.64
CA GLU A 36 -2.80 3.00 -3.68
C GLU A 36 -1.99 1.78 -3.26
N THR A 37 -0.81 1.96 -2.65
CA THR A 37 -0.01 0.86 -2.12
C THR A 37 -0.73 0.12 -0.98
N GLU A 38 -1.29 0.83 -0.01
CA GLU A 38 -2.08 0.23 1.08
C GLU A 38 -3.24 -0.61 0.52
N LYS A 39 -4.01 -0.05 -0.42
CA LYS A 39 -5.10 -0.77 -1.08
C LYS A 39 -4.62 -2.01 -1.85
N ASN A 40 -3.50 -1.90 -2.55
CA ASN A 40 -2.95 -3.05 -3.29
C ASN A 40 -2.49 -4.16 -2.32
N ILE A 41 -1.87 -3.79 -1.19
CA ILE A 41 -1.49 -4.75 -0.14
C ILE A 41 -2.75 -5.44 0.40
N GLU A 42 -3.81 -4.69 0.69
CA GLU A 42 -5.08 -5.25 1.18
C GLU A 42 -5.68 -6.26 0.19
N ILE A 43 -5.68 -5.94 -1.11
CA ILE A 43 -6.15 -6.82 -2.18
C ILE A 43 -5.28 -8.08 -2.29
N GLU A 44 -3.96 -7.93 -2.29
CA GLU A 44 -3.02 -9.06 -2.38
C GLU A 44 -3.14 -9.99 -1.18
N CYS A 45 -3.19 -9.45 0.05
CA CYS A 45 -3.39 -10.22 1.27
C CYS A 45 -4.72 -11.00 1.23
N SER A 46 -5.81 -10.35 0.79
CA SER A 46 -7.11 -11.01 0.63
C SER A 46 -7.05 -12.14 -0.39
N THR A 47 -6.40 -11.90 -1.53
CA THR A 47 -6.22 -12.90 -2.60
C THR A 47 -5.38 -14.10 -2.14
N ILE A 48 -4.29 -13.85 -1.40
CA ILE A 48 -3.45 -14.92 -0.83
C ILE A 48 -4.27 -15.75 0.16
N LYS A 49 -5.06 -15.11 1.02
CA LYS A 49 -5.91 -15.79 1.99
C LYS A 49 -6.96 -16.68 1.33
N GLU A 50 -7.63 -16.20 0.29
CA GLU A 50 -8.56 -17.02 -0.51
C GLU A 50 -7.85 -18.26 -1.09
N LYS A 51 -6.71 -18.07 -1.76
CA LYS A 51 -5.92 -19.17 -2.31
C LYS A 51 -5.46 -20.17 -1.25
N MET A 52 -5.08 -19.69 -0.06
CA MET A 52 -4.69 -20.55 1.06
C MET A 52 -5.87 -21.38 1.57
N ASN A 53 -7.06 -20.79 1.66
CA ASN A 53 -8.28 -21.53 2.01
C ASN A 53 -8.59 -22.59 0.96
N ASP A 54 -8.55 -22.25 -0.33
CA ASP A 54 -8.79 -23.20 -1.42
C ASP A 54 -7.79 -24.37 -1.37
N VAL A 55 -6.51 -24.08 -1.19
CA VAL A 55 -5.46 -25.09 -1.04
C VAL A 55 -5.71 -25.95 0.20
N SER A 56 -6.10 -25.37 1.34
CA SER A 56 -6.45 -26.11 2.55
C SER A 56 -7.65 -27.04 2.35
N VAL A 57 -8.70 -26.57 1.66
CA VAL A 57 -9.88 -27.38 1.34
C VAL A 57 -9.51 -28.54 0.42
N ASN A 58 -8.74 -28.28 -0.64
CA ASN A 58 -8.28 -29.30 -1.58
C ASN A 58 -7.36 -30.34 -0.90
N LEU A 59 -6.39 -29.88 -0.10
CA LEU A 59 -5.53 -30.77 0.71
C LEU A 59 -6.34 -31.54 1.76
N GLY A 60 -7.42 -30.95 2.27
CA GLY A 60 -8.29 -31.58 3.24
C GLY A 60 -8.94 -32.86 2.73
N GLY A 61 -9.23 -32.95 1.43
CA GLY A 61 -9.72 -34.16 0.78
C GLY A 61 -8.62 -35.18 0.43
N ALA A 62 -7.44 -34.69 0.04
CA ALA A 62 -6.37 -35.53 -0.52
C ALA A 62 -5.37 -36.08 0.53
N VAL A 63 -5.10 -35.34 1.60
CA VAL A 63 -4.03 -35.65 2.55
C VAL A 63 -4.62 -35.95 3.93
N LYS A 64 -4.55 -37.22 4.34
CA LYS A 64 -5.14 -37.74 5.58
C LYS A 64 -4.07 -38.04 6.65
N GLY A 65 -4.52 -38.25 7.88
CA GLY A 65 -3.65 -38.59 9.02
C GLY A 65 -2.81 -37.43 9.54
N ARG A 66 -1.81 -37.75 10.36
CA ARG A 66 -0.98 -36.77 11.10
C ARG A 66 -0.27 -35.75 10.22
N PHE A 67 0.12 -36.15 9.01
CA PHE A 67 0.74 -35.26 8.03
C PHE A 67 -0.27 -34.21 7.50
N GLY A 68 -1.48 -34.64 7.12
CA GLY A 68 -2.53 -33.71 6.69
C GLY A 68 -2.97 -32.74 7.79
N GLU A 69 -3.00 -33.22 9.03
CA GLU A 69 -3.30 -32.39 10.21
C GLU A 69 -2.24 -31.31 10.44
N ASN A 70 -0.96 -31.65 10.30
CA ASN A 70 0.15 -30.69 10.36
C ASN A 70 0.07 -29.64 9.24
N VAL A 71 -0.24 -30.07 8.01
CA VAL A 71 -0.38 -29.15 6.87
C VAL A 71 -1.52 -28.15 7.08
N ARG A 72 -2.70 -28.61 7.54
CA ARG A 72 -3.83 -27.72 7.86
C ARG A 72 -3.49 -26.74 8.97
N LYS A 73 -2.80 -27.18 10.03
CA LYS A 73 -2.32 -26.30 11.10
C LYS A 73 -1.38 -25.22 10.57
N SER A 74 -0.42 -25.58 9.73
CA SER A 74 0.52 -24.63 9.13
C SER A 74 -0.20 -23.62 8.23
N ILE A 75 -1.17 -24.05 7.42
CA ILE A 75 -1.97 -23.12 6.59
C ILE A 75 -2.78 -22.17 7.47
N LYS A 76 -3.39 -22.67 8.55
CA LYS A 76 -4.13 -21.84 9.51
C LYS A 76 -3.23 -20.76 10.15
N ILE A 77 -2.07 -21.16 10.67
CA ILE A 77 -1.11 -20.21 11.29
C ILE A 77 -0.66 -19.15 10.28
N GLN A 78 -0.35 -19.55 9.05
CA GLN A 78 0.07 -18.61 8.02
C GLN A 78 -1.07 -17.68 7.59
N SER A 79 -2.33 -18.15 7.60
CA SER A 79 -3.50 -17.32 7.31
C SER A 79 -3.78 -16.31 8.44
N GLU A 80 -3.58 -16.71 9.69
CA GLU A 80 -3.69 -15.83 10.85
C GLU A 80 -2.64 -14.71 10.80
N LYS A 81 -1.39 -15.02 10.44
CA LYS A 81 -0.34 -14.01 10.23
C LYS A 81 -0.65 -13.02 9.12
N ILE A 82 -1.37 -13.43 8.07
CA ILE A 82 -1.81 -12.49 7.02
C ILE A 82 -2.86 -11.52 7.57
N ASN A 83 -3.73 -11.95 8.49
CA ASN A 83 -4.69 -11.03 9.14
C ASN A 83 -3.99 -10.00 10.03
N GLU A 84 -2.81 -10.31 10.58
CA GLU A 84 -2.02 -9.36 11.38
C GLU A 84 -1.30 -8.30 10.51
N LEU A 85 -1.25 -8.50 9.19
CA LEU A 85 -0.69 -7.55 8.22
C LEU A 85 -1.72 -6.55 7.65
N GLN A 86 -3.01 -6.75 7.99
CA GLN A 86 -4.14 -5.89 7.62
C GLN A 86 -4.56 -5.03 8.82
#